data_AF-A0A3A9YVH2-F1
#
_entry.id   AF-A0A3A9YVH2-F1
#
_cell.length_a   1.000
_cell.length_b   1.000
_cell.length_c   1.000
_cell.angle_alpha   90.00
_cell.angle_beta   90.00
_cell.angle_gamma   90.00
#
_symmetry.space_group_name_H-M   'P 1'
#
loop_
_entity.id
_entity.type
_entity.pdbx_description
1 polymer ?
#
loop_
_entity_poly.entity_id
_entity_poly.type
_entity_poly.pdbx_seq_one_letter_code
_entity_poly.pdbx_strand_id
1 'polypeptide(L)' 'MNTETTADVLARAKVAAGWPTVADLEEEYGVRGRYIRRAIASKELNAFRLNVLRVDPASWAAWLASRQK' A
#
# COMPACT_ATOMS: atom_id res chain seq x y z
N MET A 1 -13.93 15.32 -11.38
CA MET A 1 -12.48 15.12 -11.14
C MET A 1 -12.08 16.05 -10.02
N ASN A 2 -11.86 15.53 -8.81
CA ASN A 2 -11.34 16.36 -7.73
C ASN A 2 -9.85 16.55 -7.98
N THR A 3 -9.44 17.77 -8.31
CA THR A 3 -8.03 18.18 -8.28
C THR A 3 -7.57 18.13 -6.83
N GLU A 4 -6.84 17.07 -6.46
CA GLU A 4 -6.14 17.01 -5.17
C GLU A 4 -5.24 18.24 -5.06
N THR A 5 -5.37 18.99 -3.96
CA THR A 5 -4.51 20.14 -3.74
C THR A 5 -3.12 19.66 -3.33
N THR A 6 -2.10 20.49 -3.53
CA THR A 6 -0.74 20.18 -3.07
C THR A 6 -0.70 19.91 -1.55
N ALA A 7 -1.56 20.57 -0.77
CA ALA A 7 -1.70 20.34 0.66
C ALA A 7 -2.22 18.92 0.97
N ASP A 8 -3.20 18.43 0.20
CA ASP A 8 -3.76 17.08 0.36
C ASP A 8 -2.71 16.00 0.07
N VAL A 9 -1.91 16.19 -0.99
CA VAL A 9 -0.84 15.25 -1.34
C VAL A 9 0.22 15.20 -0.24
N LEU A 10 0.61 16.33 0.34
CA LEU A 10 1.58 16.39 1.44
C LEU A 10 1.03 15.75 2.73
N ALA A 11 -0.25 15.99 3.06
CA ALA A 11 -0.90 15.34 4.19
C ALA A 11 -0.93 13.82 4.02
N ARG A 12 -1.31 13.34 2.83
CA ARG A 12 -1.29 11.90 2.49
C ARG A 12 0.13 11.33 2.54
N ALA A 13 1.12 12.03 2.02
CA ALA A 13 2.52 11.61 2.06
C ALA A 13 3.03 11.46 3.52
N LYS A 14 2.66 12.38 4.42
CA LYS A 14 3.01 12.31 5.84
C LYS A 14 2.42 11.08 6.54
N VAL A 15 1.15 10.76 6.24
CA VAL A 15 0.51 9.54 6.75
C VAL A 15 1.18 8.29 6.15
N ALA A 16 1.40 8.28 4.83
CA ALA A 16 1.98 7.15 4.13
C ALA A 16 3.45 6.88 4.48
N ALA A 17 4.17 7.86 5.03
CA ALA A 17 5.52 7.67 5.54
C ALA A 17 5.61 6.62 6.67
N GLY A 18 4.51 6.39 7.40
CA GLY A 18 4.41 5.37 8.45
C GLY A 18 3.88 4.02 7.99
N TRP A 19 3.50 3.87 6.73
CA TRP A 19 2.94 2.61 6.20
C TRP A 19 4.02 1.56 5.97
N PRO A 20 3.69 0.25 6.02
CA PRO A 20 4.66 -0.80 5.75
C PRO A 20 5.11 -0.78 4.29
N THR A 21 6.36 -1.13 4.05
CA THR A 21 6.88 -1.38 2.71
C THR A 21 6.55 -2.78 2.23
N VAL A 22 6.76 -3.05 0.94
CA VAL A 22 6.67 -4.42 0.42
C VAL A 22 7.63 -5.38 1.12
N ALA A 23 8.82 -4.91 1.52
CA ALA A 23 9.80 -5.74 2.21
C ALA A 23 9.33 -6.07 3.64
N ASP A 24 8.77 -5.08 4.35
CA ASP A 24 8.22 -5.27 5.70
C ASP A 24 7.10 -6.32 5.67
N LEU A 25 6.19 -6.24 4.69
CA LEU A 25 5.10 -7.21 4.52
C LEU A 25 5.59 -8.61 4.12
N GLU A 26 6.67 -8.69 3.32
CA GLU A 26 7.33 -9.95 2.98
C GLU A 26 7.90 -10.64 4.22
N GLU A 27 8.56 -9.88 5.08
CA GLU A 27 9.19 -10.35 6.32
C GLU A 27 8.15 -10.76 7.37
N GLU A 28 7.15 -9.91 7.62
CA GLU A 28 6.16 -10.10 8.69
C GLU A 28 5.13 -11.19 8.36
N TYR A 29 4.63 -11.22 7.13
CA TYR A 29 3.52 -12.10 6.73
C TYR A 29 3.94 -13.26 5.82
N GLY A 30 5.21 -13.33 5.41
CA GLY A 30 5.72 -14.36 4.50
C GLY A 30 5.16 -14.28 3.07
N VAL A 31 4.46 -13.19 2.72
CA VAL A 31 3.85 -13.01 1.39
C VAL A 31 4.89 -12.50 0.42
N ARG A 32 5.27 -13.32 -0.58
CA ARG A 32 6.26 -12.92 -1.60
C ARG A 32 5.88 -11.59 -2.28
N GLY A 33 6.82 -10.67 -2.34
CA GLY A 33 6.66 -9.28 -2.78
C GLY A 33 6.26 -9.18 -4.25
N ARG A 34 6.56 -10.20 -5.07
CA ARG A 34 6.03 -10.28 -6.44
C ARG A 34 4.50 -10.28 -6.47
N TYR A 35 3.84 -10.91 -5.51
CA TYR A 35 2.37 -10.96 -5.43
C TYR A 35 1.80 -9.64 -4.92
N ILE A 36 2.47 -9.02 -3.93
CA ILE A 36 2.11 -7.70 -3.42
C ILE A 36 2.19 -6.66 -4.54
N ARG A 37 3.31 -6.63 -5.28
CA ARG A 37 3.50 -5.73 -6.43
C ARG A 37 2.47 -5.97 -7.54
N ARG A 38 2.11 -7.23 -7.80
CA ARG A 38 1.04 -7.58 -8.75
C ARG A 38 -0.31 -7.04 -8.28
N ALA A 39 -0.66 -7.18 -7.00
CA ALA A 39 -1.90 -6.67 -6.44
C ALA A 39 -1.99 -5.13 -6.48
N ILE A 40 -0.86 -4.44 -6.30
CA ILE A 40 -0.80 -2.99 -6.48
C ILE A 40 -1.02 -2.62 -7.96
N ALA A 41 -0.37 -3.34 -8.89
CA ALA A 41 -0.52 -3.09 -10.32
C ALA A 41 -1.95 -3.37 -10.83
N SER A 42 -2.65 -4.35 -10.24
CA SER A 42 -4.06 -4.63 -10.51
C SER A 42 -5.05 -3.73 -9.76
N LYS A 43 -4.56 -2.76 -8.96
CA LYS A 43 -5.35 -1.86 -8.11
C LYS A 43 -6.17 -2.57 -7.02
N GLU A 44 -5.78 -3.78 -6.64
CA GLU A 44 -6.33 -4.47 -5.47
C GLU A 44 -5.74 -3.95 -4.15
N LEU A 45 -4.52 -3.39 -4.21
CA LEU A 45 -3.85 -2.74 -3.07
C LEU A 45 -3.59 -1.27 -3.39
N ASN A 46 -3.86 -0.43 -2.41
CA ASN A 46 -3.47 0.97 -2.45
C ASN A 46 -2.04 1.11 -1.97
N ALA A 47 -1.24 1.89 -2.70
CA ALA A 47 0.13 2.18 -2.32
C ALA A 47 0.46 3.65 -2.60
N PHE A 48 1.43 4.16 -1.84
CA PHE A 48 2.01 5.47 -2.03
C PHE A 48 3.49 5.33 -2.35
N ARG A 49 3.95 5.95 -3.43
CA ARG A 49 5.36 5.97 -3.82
C ARG A 49 6.02 7.21 -3.24
N LEU A 50 6.88 7.01 -2.24
CA LEU A 50 7.88 8.00 -1.81
C LEU A 50 9.23 7.58 -2.43
N ASN A 51 10.28 7.43 -1.64
CA ASN A 51 11.52 6.78 -2.08
C ASN A 51 11.36 5.25 -2.24
N VAL A 52 10.49 4.68 -1.40
CA VAL A 52 10.08 3.27 -1.42
C VAL A 52 8.58 3.18 -1.58
N LEU A 53 8.11 1.99 -1.98
CA LEU A 53 6.70 1.74 -2.19
C LEU A 53 6.08 1.31 -0.85
N ARG A 54 5.16 2.13 -0.36
CA ARG A 54 4.50 1.99 0.94
C ARG A 54 3.06 1.55 0.71
N VAL A 55 2.59 0.53 1.40
CA VAL A 55 1.27 -0.09 1.18
C VAL A 55 0.30 0.37 2.25
N ASP A 56 -0.88 0.83 1.84
CA ASP A 56 -1.95 1.24 2.75
C ASP A 56 -2.42 0.05 3.61
N PRO A 57 -2.25 0.10 4.95
CA PRO A 57 -2.63 -0.99 5.85
C PRO A 57 -4.11 -1.38 5.76
N ALA A 58 -5.01 -0.43 5.49
CA ALA A 58 -6.43 -0.71 5.39
C ALA A 58 -6.73 -1.55 4.14
N SER A 59 -6.16 -1.16 2.99
CA SER A 59 -6.28 -1.93 1.75
C SER A 59 -5.62 -3.32 1.88
N TRP A 60 -4.50 -3.41 2.61
CA TRP A 60 -3.82 -4.68 2.87
C TRP A 60 -4.67 -5.65 3.69
N ALA A 61 -5.27 -5.17 4.78
CA ALA A 61 -6.18 -5.96 5.61
C ALA A 61 -7.37 -6.49 4.79
N ALA A 62 -7.99 -5.63 3.97
CA ALA A 62 -9.10 -6.03 3.10
C ALA A 62 -8.66 -7.10 2.07
N TRP A 63 -7.48 -6.95 1.49
CA TRP A 63 -6.91 -7.88 0.51
C TRP A 63 -6.58 -9.25 1.11
N LEU A 64 -6.11 -9.30 2.35
CA LEU A 64 -5.90 -10.57 3.08
C LEU A 64 -7.23 -11.23 3.44
N ALA A 65 -8.21 -10.46 3.92
CA ALA A 65 -9.53 -10.96 4.26
C ALA A 65 -10.22 -11.61 3.05
N SER A 66 -10.08 -11.03 1.85
CA SER A 66 -10.66 -11.59 0.62
C SER A 66 -10.04 -12.92 0.17
N ARG A 67 -8.95 -13.37 0.80
CA ARG A 67 -8.20 -14.60 0.48
C ARG A 67 -8.44 -15.73 1.47
N GLN A 68 -9.06 -15.44 2.61
CA GLN A 68 -9.56 -16.46 3.51
C GLN A 68 -10.82 -17.06 2.89
N LYS A 69 -10.71 -18.29 2.39
CA LYS A 69 -11.84 -19.10 1.93
C LYS A 69 -12.04 -20.27 2.87
#